data_AF-A0A914DIZ9-F1
#
_entry.id   AF-A0A914DIZ9-F1
#
_cell.length_a   1.000
_cell.length_b   1.000
_cell.length_c   1.000
_cell.angle_alpha   90.00
_cell.angle_beta   90.00
_cell.angle_gamma   90.00
#
_symmetry.space_group_name_H-M   'P 1'
#
loop_
_entity.id
_entity.type
_entity.pdbx_description
1 polymer ?
#
loop_
_entity_poly.entity_id
_entity_poly.type
_entity_poly.pdbx_seq_one_letter_code
_entity_poly.pdbx_strand_id
1 'polypeptide(L)'
;MESHCLMTRIRRSARAFQRKDRGFLKFCFFYDDSRLLLQIHTKDGQDYTLNPAGKTNFYQKLRYLVQKNHIDILASDVYISKGRSFRSIQQCPESNKFNFYGDGISFSGYRWIHRARLNLHNLNGNGPRKKPDGKYRIEEEKQCRRCGFKNETLNHVLCHCFVAHGRDMTRRHNAIINRIIPLIPKRKNVELLLDKTTKSSNKSRPDIVRIDHALKRVTIIDVTCPFELENDSLSIAAKRKIQKYSNEAAIFSQQGYKVYNGSFIIGVLGSWYQGNQAALNALDISRKRQKHLTTTIVGEVIENSKTIFWRHILGDKYQLTNNVYSGTVID
;
A
#
# COMPACT_ATOMS: atom_id res chain seq x y z
N MET A 1 -26.22 27.09 40.17
CA MET A 1 -25.95 26.42 38.88
C MET A 1 -24.46 26.13 38.79
N GLU A 2 -24.02 24.97 39.24
CA GLU A 2 -22.61 24.57 39.09
C GLU A 2 -22.29 24.43 37.61
N SER A 3 -21.39 25.27 37.11
CA SER A 3 -20.76 25.07 35.82
C SER A 3 -20.00 23.74 35.88
N HIS A 4 -20.61 22.66 35.39
CA HIS A 4 -19.94 21.38 35.28
C HIS A 4 -18.71 21.56 34.40
N CYS A 5 -17.53 21.60 35.02
CA CYS A 5 -16.28 21.76 34.30
C CYS A 5 -16.15 20.65 33.25
N LEU A 6 -15.48 20.95 32.13
CA LEU A 6 -15.22 20.00 31.04
C LEU A 6 -14.71 18.65 31.57
N MET A 7 -13.99 18.66 32.70
CA MET A 7 -13.42 17.48 33.36
C MET A 7 -14.46 16.61 34.07
N THR A 8 -15.51 17.20 34.65
CA THR A 8 -16.67 16.46 35.18
C THR A 8 -17.46 15.80 34.06
N ARG A 9 -17.58 16.48 32.92
CA ARG A 9 -18.18 15.91 31.70
C ARG A 9 -17.36 14.74 31.16
N ILE A 10 -16.03 14.87 31.04
CA ILE A 10 -15.13 13.79 30.61
C ILE A 10 -15.17 12.59 31.59
N ARG A 11 -15.16 12.82 32.92
CA ARG A 11 -15.33 11.74 33.90
C ARG A 11 -16.69 11.06 33.77
N ARG A 12 -17.78 11.81 33.55
CA ARG A 12 -19.13 11.23 33.38
C ARG A 12 -19.25 10.45 32.07
N SER A 13 -18.72 10.95 30.96
CA SER A 13 -18.70 10.20 29.69
C SER A 13 -17.71 9.03 29.71
N ALA A 14 -16.66 9.08 30.54
CA ALA A 14 -15.71 8.00 30.74
C ALA A 14 -16.03 7.01 31.85
N ARG A 15 -16.98 7.30 32.75
CA ARG A 15 -17.53 6.29 33.68
C ARG A 15 -18.12 5.10 32.92
N ALA A 16 -18.69 5.32 31.73
CA ALA A 16 -19.12 4.25 30.83
C ALA A 16 -17.96 3.50 30.13
N PHE A 17 -16.74 4.05 30.16
CA PHE A 17 -15.50 3.43 29.65
C PHE A 17 -14.68 2.72 30.74
N GLN A 18 -14.85 3.08 32.02
CA GLN A 18 -14.05 2.56 33.15
C GLN A 18 -14.23 1.05 33.43
N ARG A 19 -15.27 0.41 32.88
CA ARG A 19 -15.59 -1.01 33.16
C ARG A 19 -16.24 -1.73 31.98
N LYS A 20 -15.93 -1.34 30.74
CA LYS A 20 -16.36 -2.09 29.55
C LYS A 20 -15.17 -2.36 28.66
N ASP A 21 -14.89 -3.64 28.49
CA ASP A 21 -13.93 -4.15 27.52
C ASP A 21 -14.38 -3.70 26.12
N ARG A 22 -13.79 -2.63 25.60
CA ARG A 22 -14.08 -2.13 24.24
C ARG A 22 -13.10 -2.81 23.29
N GLY A 23 -13.26 -4.13 23.17
CA GLY A 23 -12.34 -4.97 22.41
C GLY A 23 -11.10 -5.36 23.23
N PHE A 24 -10.03 -4.56 23.17
CA PHE A 24 -8.69 -5.00 23.62
C PHE A 24 -7.83 -3.88 24.26
N LEU A 25 -8.44 -2.74 24.62
CA LEU A 25 -7.80 -1.66 25.38
C LEU A 25 -8.58 -1.42 26.67
N LYS A 26 -7.86 -1.34 27.79
CA LYS A 26 -8.44 -0.95 29.08
C LYS A 26 -7.98 0.46 29.44
N PHE A 27 -8.94 1.33 29.72
CA PHE A 27 -8.68 2.72 30.10
C PHE A 27 -8.92 2.89 31.60
N CYS A 28 -7.91 3.38 32.32
CA CYS A 28 -8.02 3.70 33.73
C CYS A 28 -7.63 5.17 33.96
N PHE A 29 -8.47 5.92 34.67
CA PHE A 29 -8.11 7.26 35.11
C PHE A 29 -7.67 7.19 36.56
N PHE A 30 -6.53 7.79 36.89
CA PHE A 30 -5.99 7.85 38.24
C PHE A 30 -5.42 9.24 38.55
N TYR A 31 -5.18 9.53 39.83
CA TYR A 31 -4.54 10.76 40.26
C TYR A 31 -3.13 10.46 40.74
N ASP A 32 -2.18 11.30 40.32
CA ASP A 32 -0.78 11.28 40.73
C ASP A 32 -0.36 12.71 41.05
N ASP A 33 0.05 12.99 42.29
CA ASP A 33 0.38 14.34 42.78
C ASP A 33 -0.63 15.43 42.36
N SER A 34 -1.93 15.18 42.59
CA SER A 34 -3.05 16.06 42.21
C SER A 34 -3.26 16.26 40.70
N ARG A 35 -2.56 15.52 39.84
CA ARG A 35 -2.73 15.51 38.38
C ARG A 35 -3.58 14.31 37.98
N LEU A 36 -4.65 14.56 37.22
CA LEU A 36 -5.44 13.48 36.61
C LEU A 36 -4.64 12.88 35.45
N LEU A 37 -4.42 11.57 35.45
CA LEU A 37 -3.74 10.84 34.39
C LEU A 37 -4.66 9.77 33.79
N LEU A 38 -4.42 9.42 32.53
CA LEU A 38 -5.07 8.30 31.83
C LEU A 38 -4.04 7.20 31.59
N GLN A 39 -4.21 6.07 32.26
CA GLN A 39 -3.54 4.82 31.96
C GLN A 39 -4.30 4.07 30.87
N ILE A 40 -3.56 3.55 29.90
CA ILE A 40 -4.08 2.72 28.81
C ILE A 40 -3.30 1.41 28.86
N HIS A 41 -3.99 0.32 29.16
CA HIS A 41 -3.42 -1.02 29.12
C HIS A 41 -3.74 -1.65 27.77
N THR A 42 -2.71 -2.10 27.06
CA THR A 42 -2.88 -2.91 25.85
C THR A 42 -2.95 -4.39 26.20
N LYS A 43 -3.57 -5.19 25.32
CA LYS A 43 -3.63 -6.65 25.49
C LYS A 43 -2.24 -7.31 25.53
N ASP A 44 -1.26 -6.67 24.93
CA ASP A 44 0.14 -7.14 24.86
C ASP A 44 0.93 -6.81 26.16
N GLY A 45 0.25 -6.31 27.19
CA GLY A 45 0.85 -6.03 28.51
C GLY A 45 1.62 -4.71 28.59
N GLN A 46 1.46 -3.81 27.61
CA GLN A 46 2.09 -2.48 27.65
C GLN A 46 1.14 -1.45 28.26
N ASP A 47 1.66 -0.69 29.21
CA ASP A 47 0.94 0.37 29.89
C ASP A 47 1.43 1.74 29.42
N TYR A 48 0.49 2.59 29.02
CA TYR A 48 0.78 3.97 28.60
C TYR A 48 0.07 4.96 29.53
N THR A 49 0.83 5.90 30.07
CA THR A 49 0.28 6.97 30.92
C THR A 49 0.27 8.29 30.16
N LEU A 50 -0.91 8.88 30.00
CA LEU A 50 -1.13 10.14 29.30
C LEU A 50 -1.62 11.23 30.26
N ASN A 51 -1.03 12.43 30.16
CA ASN A 51 -1.50 13.61 30.87
C ASN A 51 -2.55 14.38 30.04
N PRO A 52 -3.83 14.47 30.49
CA PRO A 52 -4.90 15.19 29.82
C PRO A 52 -4.74 16.73 29.80
N ALA A 53 -3.86 17.30 30.64
CA ALA A 53 -3.65 18.75 30.71
C ALA A 53 -3.11 19.32 29.39
N GLY A 54 -2.26 18.57 28.68
CA GLY A 54 -1.81 18.90 27.33
C GLY A 54 -2.82 18.48 26.28
N LYS A 55 -4.01 19.12 26.21
CA LYS A 55 -5.16 18.73 25.36
C LYS A 55 -4.76 18.22 23.97
N THR A 56 -3.97 18.99 23.22
CA THR A 56 -3.56 18.65 21.84
C THR A 56 -2.67 17.39 21.80
N ASN A 57 -1.63 17.35 22.62
CA ASN A 57 -0.72 16.20 22.71
C ASN A 57 -1.43 14.94 23.24
N PHE A 58 -2.37 15.12 24.16
CA PHE A 58 -3.20 14.05 24.70
C PHE A 58 -4.05 13.39 23.60
N TYR A 59 -4.82 14.17 22.83
CA TYR A 59 -5.66 13.60 21.77
C TYR A 59 -4.85 12.94 20.66
N GLN A 60 -3.70 13.52 20.28
CA GLN A 60 -2.83 12.92 19.26
C GLN A 60 -2.24 11.59 19.74
N LYS A 61 -1.68 11.54 20.95
CA LYS A 61 -1.13 10.30 21.53
C LYS A 61 -2.22 9.24 21.73
N LEU A 62 -3.39 9.63 22.24
CA LEU A 62 -4.51 8.71 22.43
C LEU A 62 -4.98 8.11 21.09
N ARG A 63 -5.17 8.94 20.06
CA ARG A 63 -5.53 8.45 18.71
C ARG A 63 -4.48 7.51 18.16
N TYR A 64 -3.20 7.86 18.28
CA TYR A 64 -2.10 7.01 17.83
C TYR A 64 -2.13 5.64 18.52
N LEU A 65 -2.28 5.59 19.85
CA LEU A 65 -2.32 4.32 20.60
C LEU A 65 -3.54 3.46 20.24
N VAL A 66 -4.72 4.08 20.11
CA VAL A 66 -5.93 3.38 19.67
C VAL A 66 -5.76 2.81 18.27
N GLN A 67 -5.20 3.59 17.34
CA GLN A 67 -4.94 3.15 15.96
C GLN A 67 -3.93 2.01 15.94
N LYS A 68 -2.76 2.19 16.59
CA LYS A 68 -1.68 1.20 16.72
C LYS A 68 -2.23 -0.15 17.15
N ASN A 69 -2.94 -0.17 18.28
CA ASN A 69 -3.53 -1.38 18.83
C ASN A 69 -4.52 -2.03 17.85
N HIS A 70 -5.38 -1.25 17.19
CA HIS A 70 -6.32 -1.78 16.21
C HIS A 70 -5.62 -2.47 15.02
N ILE A 71 -4.51 -1.93 14.51
CA ILE A 71 -3.76 -2.58 13.43
C ILE A 71 -3.05 -3.83 13.92
N ASP A 72 -2.45 -3.79 15.11
CA ASP A 72 -1.77 -4.95 15.67
C ASP A 72 -2.74 -6.12 15.84
N ILE A 73 -3.98 -5.84 16.23
CA ILE A 73 -5.07 -6.82 16.25
C ILE A 73 -5.39 -7.34 14.85
N LEU A 74 -5.59 -6.46 13.86
CA LEU A 74 -5.87 -6.87 12.48
C LEU A 74 -4.72 -7.66 11.86
N ALA A 75 -3.49 -7.39 12.29
CA ALA A 75 -2.30 -8.09 11.83
C ALA A 75 -2.02 -9.38 12.62
N SER A 76 -2.62 -9.54 13.81
CA SER A 76 -2.46 -10.70 14.68
C SER A 76 -3.16 -11.94 14.13
N ASP A 77 -2.77 -13.11 14.66
CA ASP A 77 -3.40 -14.38 14.29
C ASP A 77 -4.82 -14.56 14.85
N VAL A 78 -5.26 -13.65 15.73
CA VAL A 78 -6.66 -13.59 16.22
C VAL A 78 -7.62 -13.39 15.04
N TYR A 79 -7.21 -12.60 14.06
CA TYR A 79 -7.94 -12.42 12.81
C TYR A 79 -7.15 -13.10 11.69
N ILE A 80 -7.30 -14.43 11.55
CA ILE A 80 -6.67 -15.29 10.52
C ILE A 80 -6.36 -14.51 9.22
N SER A 81 -5.15 -13.95 9.10
CA SER A 81 -4.66 -13.18 7.95
C SER A 81 -5.45 -11.92 7.51
N LYS A 82 -6.46 -11.46 8.27
CA LYS A 82 -7.37 -10.37 7.83
C LYS A 82 -6.85 -8.99 8.23
N GLY A 83 -6.16 -8.33 7.30
CA GLY A 83 -5.73 -6.95 7.47
C GLY A 83 -4.24 -6.74 7.65
N ARG A 84 -3.41 -7.76 7.42
CA ARG A 84 -1.94 -7.61 7.44
C ARG A 84 -1.44 -6.51 6.49
N SER A 85 -2.14 -6.27 5.39
CA SER A 85 -1.85 -5.17 4.46
C SER A 85 -1.94 -3.76 5.07
N PHE A 86 -2.73 -3.57 6.15
CA PHE A 86 -2.84 -2.28 6.81
C PHE A 86 -1.51 -1.79 7.37
N ARG A 87 -0.63 -2.71 7.76
CA ARG A 87 0.70 -2.37 8.24
C ARG A 87 1.51 -1.62 7.18
N SER A 88 1.48 -2.07 5.93
CA SER A 88 2.13 -1.39 4.78
C SER A 88 1.43 -0.10 4.39
N ILE A 89 0.11 -0.09 4.40
CA ILE A 89 -0.71 1.09 4.04
C ILE A 89 -0.44 2.26 4.99
N GLN A 90 -0.27 2.00 6.28
CA GLN A 90 -0.06 3.04 7.28
C GLN A 90 1.29 3.74 7.19
N GLN A 91 2.27 3.12 6.53
CA GLN A 91 3.59 3.73 6.36
C GLN A 91 3.50 5.02 5.52
N CYS A 92 2.46 5.19 4.69
CA CYS A 92 2.28 6.37 3.87
C CYS A 92 0.81 6.81 3.85
N PRO A 93 0.44 7.93 4.50
CA PRO A 93 -0.92 8.45 4.54
C PRO A 93 -1.57 8.63 3.17
N GLU A 94 -0.77 8.94 2.16
CA GLU A 94 -1.20 9.09 0.77
C GLU A 94 -1.90 7.83 0.22
N SER A 95 -1.53 6.64 0.71
CA SER A 95 -2.13 5.34 0.34
C SER A 95 -3.62 5.23 0.70
N ASN A 96 -4.13 6.16 1.51
CA ASN A 96 -5.52 6.22 2.00
C ASN A 96 -6.25 7.51 1.63
N LYS A 97 -5.66 8.42 0.84
CA LYS A 97 -6.27 9.74 0.55
C LYS A 97 -7.67 9.61 -0.06
N PHE A 98 -7.88 8.63 -0.92
CA PHE A 98 -9.18 8.35 -1.55
C PHE A 98 -10.30 8.06 -0.54
N ASN A 99 -10.00 7.62 0.69
CA ASN A 99 -11.02 7.37 1.73
C ASN A 99 -11.66 8.67 2.24
N PHE A 100 -10.93 9.79 2.17
CA PHE A 100 -11.37 11.05 2.74
C PHE A 100 -12.02 11.96 1.72
N TYR A 101 -11.48 11.99 0.50
CA TYR A 101 -11.92 12.90 -0.55
C TYR A 101 -12.80 12.24 -1.61
N GLY A 102 -12.87 10.91 -1.63
CA GLY A 102 -13.61 10.17 -2.66
C GLY A 102 -13.04 10.32 -4.07
N ASP A 103 -11.81 10.83 -4.19
CA ASP A 103 -11.13 11.09 -5.45
C ASP A 103 -10.15 9.97 -5.84
N GLY A 104 -9.84 9.88 -7.13
CA GLY A 104 -8.81 8.98 -7.65
C GLY A 104 -9.22 7.51 -7.83
N ILE A 105 -10.36 7.07 -7.32
CA ILE A 105 -10.92 5.73 -7.58
C ILE A 105 -12.43 5.77 -7.82
N SER A 106 -12.94 4.73 -8.46
CA SER A 106 -14.35 4.57 -8.78
C SER A 106 -15.09 4.05 -7.55
N PHE A 107 -16.41 4.23 -7.51
CA PHE A 107 -17.22 3.64 -6.44
C PHE A 107 -17.03 2.11 -6.34
N SER A 108 -16.89 1.43 -7.47
CA SER A 108 -16.58 0.00 -7.50
C SER A 108 -15.19 -0.33 -6.95
N GLY A 109 -14.18 0.51 -7.24
CA GLY A 109 -12.83 0.42 -6.67
C GLY A 109 -12.84 0.60 -5.16
N TYR A 110 -13.57 1.60 -4.68
CA TYR A 110 -13.78 1.85 -3.25
C TYR A 110 -14.39 0.65 -2.53
N ARG A 111 -15.49 0.09 -3.05
CA ARG A 111 -16.11 -1.12 -2.46
C ARG A 111 -15.19 -2.33 -2.49
N TRP A 112 -14.40 -2.48 -3.55
CA TRP A 112 -13.49 -3.60 -3.71
C TRP A 112 -12.28 -3.52 -2.78
N ILE A 113 -11.66 -2.35 -2.65
CA ILE A 113 -10.36 -2.21 -1.99
C ILE A 113 -10.42 -2.49 -0.50
N HIS A 114 -11.49 -2.09 0.20
CA HIS A 114 -11.64 -2.37 1.63
C HIS A 114 -11.71 -3.87 1.92
N ARG A 115 -12.48 -4.61 1.11
CA ARG A 115 -12.56 -6.08 1.20
C ARG A 115 -11.23 -6.73 0.85
N ALA A 116 -10.54 -6.21 -0.16
CA ALA A 116 -9.24 -6.72 -0.60
C ALA A 116 -8.17 -6.57 0.49
N ARG A 117 -8.07 -5.38 1.11
CA ARG A 117 -7.12 -5.09 2.20
C ARG A 117 -7.35 -5.97 3.44
N LEU A 118 -8.61 -6.30 3.72
CA LEU A 118 -9.00 -7.21 4.81
C LEU A 118 -9.00 -8.69 4.42
N ASN A 119 -8.60 -9.05 3.19
CA ASN A 119 -8.64 -10.40 2.65
C ASN A 119 -10.03 -11.08 2.76
N LEU A 120 -11.11 -10.32 2.53
CA LEU A 120 -12.51 -10.76 2.67
C LEU A 120 -13.17 -11.20 1.36
N HIS A 121 -12.42 -11.28 0.27
CA HIS A 121 -12.95 -11.75 -1.00
C HIS A 121 -13.06 -13.28 -1.05
N ASN A 122 -14.16 -13.78 -1.60
CA ASN A 122 -14.47 -15.20 -1.75
C ASN A 122 -13.63 -15.85 -2.86
N LEU A 123 -12.39 -16.16 -2.50
CA LEU A 123 -11.50 -16.99 -3.29
C LEU A 123 -11.37 -18.37 -2.64
N ASN A 124 -11.12 -19.41 -3.44
CA ASN A 124 -11.10 -20.80 -3.00
C ASN A 124 -10.07 -21.04 -1.87
N GLY A 125 -8.94 -20.32 -1.91
CA GLY A 125 -7.89 -20.39 -0.88
C GLY A 125 -8.15 -19.55 0.37
N ASN A 126 -9.16 -18.67 0.38
CA ASN A 126 -9.52 -17.81 1.52
C ASN A 126 -10.70 -18.36 2.36
N GLY A 127 -11.30 -19.47 1.93
CA GLY A 127 -12.43 -20.08 2.65
C GLY A 127 -12.06 -20.60 4.04
N PRO A 128 -13.04 -20.76 4.96
CA PRO A 128 -12.80 -21.41 6.23
C PRO A 128 -12.26 -22.82 6.03
N ARG A 129 -11.36 -23.27 6.93
CA ARG A 129 -10.75 -24.61 6.85
C ARG A 129 -11.79 -25.72 6.88
N LYS A 130 -12.91 -25.51 7.58
CA LYS A 130 -14.08 -26.39 7.64
C LYS A 130 -15.24 -25.79 6.86
N LYS A 131 -15.94 -26.63 6.12
CA LYS A 131 -17.21 -26.33 5.44
C LYS A 131 -18.36 -26.27 6.47
N PRO A 132 -19.54 -25.72 6.09
CA PRO A 132 -20.71 -25.69 6.97
C PRO A 132 -21.16 -27.08 7.47
N ASP A 133 -20.87 -28.13 6.71
CA ASP A 133 -21.12 -29.54 7.04
C ASP A 133 -20.10 -30.13 8.04
N GLY A 134 -19.17 -29.32 8.56
CA GLY A 134 -18.12 -29.73 9.50
C GLY A 134 -16.90 -30.40 8.86
N LYS A 135 -16.93 -30.72 7.57
CA LYS A 135 -15.81 -31.39 6.86
C LYS A 135 -14.69 -30.42 6.53
N TYR A 136 -13.44 -30.87 6.57
CA TYR A 136 -12.30 -30.08 6.10
C TYR A 136 -12.36 -29.89 4.59
N ARG A 137 -11.95 -28.71 4.11
CA ARG A 137 -11.74 -28.49 2.67
C ARG A 137 -10.53 -29.27 2.19
N ILE A 138 -10.74 -30.07 1.13
CA ILE A 138 -9.67 -30.77 0.41
C ILE A 138 -8.85 -29.79 -0.44
N GLU A 139 -7.70 -30.20 -0.94
CA GLU A 139 -6.78 -29.30 -1.65
C GLU A 139 -7.32 -28.84 -2.99
N GLU A 140 -8.02 -29.71 -3.71
CA GLU A 140 -8.66 -29.45 -5.00
C GLU A 140 -9.70 -28.32 -4.89
N GLU A 141 -10.43 -28.26 -3.77
CA GLU A 141 -11.40 -27.20 -3.47
C GLU A 141 -10.76 -25.83 -3.20
N LYS A 142 -9.42 -25.76 -3.04
CA LYS A 142 -8.65 -24.52 -2.81
C LYS A 142 -7.95 -24.03 -4.08
N GLN A 143 -7.90 -24.88 -5.12
CA GLN A 143 -7.20 -24.57 -6.35
C GLN A 143 -7.81 -23.35 -7.07
N CYS A 144 -6.96 -22.67 -7.81
CA CYS A 144 -7.32 -21.55 -8.67
C CYS A 144 -8.29 -22.01 -9.77
N ARG A 145 -9.48 -21.38 -9.81
CA ARG A 145 -10.53 -21.70 -10.78
C ARG A 145 -10.15 -21.38 -12.24
N ARG A 146 -9.03 -20.68 -12.45
CA ARG A 146 -8.55 -20.26 -13.78
C ARG A 146 -7.33 -21.02 -14.27
N CYS A 147 -6.39 -21.32 -13.39
CA CYS A 147 -5.11 -21.91 -13.81
C CYS A 147 -4.69 -23.15 -12.99
N GLY A 148 -5.56 -23.67 -12.11
CA GLY A 148 -5.27 -24.89 -11.33
C GLY A 148 -4.21 -24.76 -10.24
N PHE A 149 -3.65 -23.57 -10.00
CA PHE A 149 -2.65 -23.36 -8.94
C PHE A 149 -3.20 -23.72 -7.56
N LYS A 150 -2.40 -24.38 -6.72
CA LYS A 150 -2.80 -25.00 -5.44
C LYS A 150 -3.71 -24.17 -4.52
N ASN A 151 -3.50 -22.85 -4.42
CA ASN A 151 -4.27 -21.97 -3.55
C ASN A 151 -4.66 -20.69 -4.29
N GLU A 152 -5.96 -20.54 -4.54
CA GLU A 152 -6.56 -19.31 -5.05
C GLU A 152 -6.60 -18.25 -3.95
N THR A 153 -5.49 -17.55 -3.76
CA THR A 153 -5.40 -16.41 -2.83
C THR A 153 -5.41 -15.11 -3.61
N LEU A 154 -5.65 -13.99 -2.92
CA LEU A 154 -5.59 -12.69 -3.56
C LEU A 154 -4.18 -12.38 -4.10
N ASN A 155 -3.13 -12.83 -3.41
CA ASN A 155 -1.75 -12.77 -3.91
C ASN A 155 -1.60 -13.54 -5.23
N HIS A 156 -2.10 -14.78 -5.29
CA HIS A 156 -2.07 -15.54 -6.52
C HIS A 156 -2.81 -14.83 -7.65
N VAL A 157 -4.07 -14.44 -7.42
CA VAL A 157 -4.92 -13.82 -8.44
C VAL A 157 -4.30 -12.52 -8.97
N LEU A 158 -3.81 -11.65 -8.09
CA LEU A 158 -3.33 -10.32 -8.46
C LEU A 158 -1.88 -10.30 -8.95
N CYS A 159 -1.05 -11.27 -8.58
CA CYS A 159 0.40 -11.22 -8.84
C CYS A 159 0.98 -12.43 -9.58
N HIS A 160 0.31 -13.59 -9.57
CA HIS A 160 0.93 -14.86 -10.02
C HIS A 160 0.07 -15.71 -10.96
N CYS A 161 -1.19 -15.36 -11.19
CA CYS A 161 -2.08 -16.04 -12.13
C CYS A 161 -1.80 -15.63 -13.58
N PHE A 162 -0.56 -15.85 -14.05
CA PHE A 162 -0.08 -15.35 -15.35
C PHE A 162 -0.85 -15.92 -16.55
N VAL A 163 -1.25 -17.19 -16.48
CA VAL A 163 -2.02 -17.87 -17.53
C VAL A 163 -3.31 -17.11 -17.83
N ALA A 164 -4.01 -16.62 -16.80
CA ALA A 164 -5.27 -15.91 -16.96
C ALA A 164 -5.09 -14.40 -17.10
N HIS A 165 -4.12 -13.81 -16.38
CA HIS A 165 -4.08 -12.37 -16.11
C HIS A 165 -2.75 -11.70 -16.43
N GLY A 166 -1.80 -12.38 -17.08
CA GLY A 166 -0.47 -11.82 -17.39
C GLY A 166 -0.55 -10.47 -18.13
N ARG A 167 -1.41 -10.37 -19.15
CA ARG A 167 -1.64 -9.11 -19.89
C ARG A 167 -2.18 -7.98 -19.01
N ASP A 168 -3.05 -8.30 -18.07
CA ASP A 168 -3.66 -7.31 -17.18
C ASP A 168 -2.69 -6.86 -16.07
N MET A 169 -1.82 -7.76 -15.59
CA MET A 169 -0.71 -7.42 -14.70
C MET A 169 0.28 -6.47 -15.39
N THR A 170 0.63 -6.73 -16.66
CA THR A 170 1.45 -5.82 -17.47
C THR A 170 0.74 -4.48 -17.69
N ARG A 171 -0.57 -4.45 -17.93
CA ARG A 171 -1.32 -3.19 -18.05
C ARG A 171 -1.24 -2.35 -16.77
N ARG A 172 -1.44 -2.99 -15.60
CA ARG A 172 -1.30 -2.32 -14.30
C ARG A 172 0.09 -1.72 -14.10
N HIS A 173 1.12 -2.49 -14.44
CA HIS A 173 2.51 -2.06 -14.38
C HIS A 173 2.77 -0.84 -15.28
N ASN A 174 2.33 -0.92 -16.54
CA ASN A 174 2.54 0.15 -17.52
C ASN A 174 1.74 1.42 -17.21
N ALA A 175 0.59 1.31 -16.52
CA ALA A 175 -0.15 2.48 -16.05
C ALA A 175 0.73 3.39 -15.18
N ILE A 176 1.52 2.81 -14.27
CA ILE A 176 2.46 3.55 -13.42
C ILE A 176 3.52 4.25 -14.28
N ILE A 177 4.16 3.50 -15.19
CA ILE A 177 5.20 4.03 -16.09
C ILE A 177 4.66 5.21 -16.91
N ASN A 178 3.46 5.06 -17.47
CA ASN A 178 2.80 6.09 -18.27
C ASN A 178 2.47 7.36 -17.48
N ARG A 179 2.35 7.29 -16.15
CA ARG A 179 2.22 8.47 -15.29
C ARG A 179 3.56 9.13 -14.96
N ILE A 180 4.64 8.36 -14.88
CA ILE A 180 5.97 8.88 -14.53
C ILE A 180 6.63 9.55 -15.73
N ILE A 181 6.63 8.91 -16.91
CA ILE A 181 7.39 9.38 -18.09
C ILE A 181 7.10 10.84 -18.45
N PRO A 182 5.83 11.30 -18.55
CA PRO A 182 5.54 12.68 -18.97
C PRO A 182 6.07 13.73 -18.00
N LEU A 183 6.36 13.36 -16.75
CA LEU A 183 6.82 14.28 -15.71
C LEU A 183 8.33 14.49 -15.74
N ILE A 184 9.08 13.57 -16.35
CA ILE A 184 10.54 13.63 -16.49
C ILE A 184 10.91 14.82 -17.40
N PRO A 185 11.77 15.76 -16.95
CA PRO A 185 12.18 16.89 -17.78
C PRO A 185 12.92 16.44 -19.04
N LYS A 186 12.45 16.91 -20.20
CA LYS A 186 13.16 16.76 -21.48
C LYS A 186 14.27 17.80 -21.56
N ARG A 187 15.51 17.38 -21.80
CA ARG A 187 16.68 18.27 -21.99
C ARG A 187 17.53 17.72 -23.14
N LYS A 188 18.23 18.59 -23.86
CA LYS A 188 19.03 18.24 -25.05
C LYS A 188 20.09 17.17 -24.78
N ASN A 189 20.72 17.20 -23.60
CA ASN A 189 21.80 16.27 -23.22
C ASN A 189 21.30 15.07 -22.38
N VAL A 190 20.00 14.82 -22.38
CA VAL A 190 19.38 13.75 -21.58
C VAL A 190 18.75 12.73 -22.51
N GLU A 191 19.25 11.50 -22.45
CA GLU A 191 18.68 10.34 -23.11
C GLU A 191 17.75 9.60 -22.15
N LEU A 192 16.58 9.17 -22.64
CA LEU A 192 15.62 8.36 -21.90
C LEU A 192 15.41 7.03 -22.65
N LEU A 193 15.81 5.93 -22.03
CA LEU A 193 15.62 4.57 -22.53
C LEU A 193 14.50 3.91 -21.72
N LEU A 194 13.49 3.39 -22.41
CA LEU A 194 12.33 2.75 -21.82
C LEU A 194 12.22 1.32 -22.32
N ASP A 195 12.14 0.35 -21.41
CA ASP A 195 12.08 -1.09 -21.72
C ASP A 195 13.14 -1.53 -22.75
N LYS A 196 14.30 -0.87 -22.77
CA LYS A 196 15.37 -1.12 -23.75
C LYS A 196 16.51 -1.86 -23.09
N THR A 197 17.13 -2.76 -23.85
CA THR A 197 18.35 -3.43 -23.41
C THR A 197 19.42 -2.37 -23.20
N THR A 198 19.99 -2.31 -22.01
CA THR A 198 21.17 -1.49 -21.75
C THR A 198 22.34 -2.07 -22.55
N LYS A 199 23.34 -1.25 -22.92
CA LYS A 199 24.53 -1.72 -23.65
C LYS A 199 25.42 -2.71 -22.86
N SER A 200 24.92 -3.21 -21.73
CA SER A 200 25.52 -4.26 -20.92
C SER A 200 25.42 -5.62 -21.61
N SER A 201 26.38 -6.51 -21.34
CA SER A 201 26.41 -7.89 -21.83
C SER A 201 25.19 -8.73 -21.41
N ASN A 202 24.52 -8.36 -20.31
CA ASN A 202 23.26 -8.96 -19.89
C ASN A 202 22.11 -8.28 -20.66
N LYS A 203 21.26 -9.09 -21.32
CA LYS A 203 20.02 -8.69 -22.04
C LYS A 203 18.92 -8.12 -21.13
N SER A 204 19.32 -7.42 -20.07
CA SER A 204 18.45 -6.85 -19.06
C SER A 204 17.81 -5.57 -19.58
N ARG A 205 16.54 -5.37 -19.23
CA ARG A 205 15.70 -4.28 -19.72
C ARG A 205 15.05 -3.60 -18.52
N PRO A 206 15.73 -2.65 -17.86
CA PRO A 206 15.10 -1.82 -16.85
C PRO A 206 13.96 -1.00 -17.48
N ASP A 207 12.91 -0.73 -16.71
CA ASP A 207 11.74 -0.01 -17.23
C ASP A 207 12.07 1.44 -17.62
N ILE A 208 12.89 2.12 -16.81
CA ILE A 208 13.28 3.51 -17.03
C ILE A 208 14.78 3.67 -16.79
N VAL A 209 15.52 4.10 -17.82
CA VAL A 209 16.91 4.55 -17.69
C VAL A 209 17.03 5.98 -18.22
N ARG A 210 17.44 6.89 -17.35
CA ARG A 210 17.72 8.29 -17.68
C ARG A 210 19.22 8.52 -17.65
N ILE A 211 19.80 8.96 -18.77
CA ILE A 211 21.23 9.24 -18.91
C ILE A 211 21.39 10.74 -19.16
N ASP A 212 22.06 11.43 -18.25
CA ASP A 212 22.42 12.84 -18.36
C ASP A 212 23.91 12.93 -18.73
N HIS A 213 24.20 13.18 -20.01
CA HIS A 213 25.56 13.19 -20.52
C HIS A 213 26.35 14.42 -20.05
N ALA A 214 25.67 15.54 -19.80
CA ALA A 214 26.31 16.76 -19.34
C ALA A 214 26.78 16.64 -17.90
N LEU A 215 25.93 16.09 -17.02
CA LEU A 215 26.26 15.90 -15.61
C LEU A 215 26.92 14.56 -15.30
N LYS A 216 27.15 13.71 -16.32
CA LYS A 216 27.63 12.33 -16.18
C LYS A 216 26.84 11.57 -15.11
N ARG A 217 25.50 11.63 -15.16
CA ARG A 217 24.59 10.94 -14.23
C ARG A 217 23.74 9.90 -14.96
N VAL A 218 23.59 8.72 -14.37
CA VAL A 218 22.64 7.70 -14.83
C VAL A 218 21.67 7.37 -13.72
N THR A 219 20.40 7.24 -14.05
CA THR A 219 19.34 6.83 -13.13
C THR A 219 18.62 5.63 -13.72
N ILE A 220 18.73 4.48 -13.05
CA ILE A 220 18.08 3.22 -13.41
C ILE A 220 16.94 3.01 -12.41
N ILE A 221 15.72 2.93 -12.91
CA ILE A 221 14.51 2.67 -12.12
C ILE A 221 13.76 1.51 -12.76
N ASP A 222 13.36 0.57 -11.90
CA ASP A 222 12.46 -0.52 -12.27
C ASP A 222 11.20 -0.44 -11.41
N VAL A 223 10.05 -0.49 -12.07
CA VAL A 223 8.72 -0.43 -11.49
C VAL A 223 8.31 -1.83 -11.07
N THR A 224 7.67 -1.96 -9.91
CA THR A 224 7.13 -3.25 -9.49
C THR A 224 5.86 -3.08 -8.67
N CYS A 225 4.90 -3.99 -8.92
CA CYS A 225 3.65 -4.07 -8.20
C CYS A 225 3.58 -5.33 -7.31
N PRO A 226 4.22 -5.36 -6.12
CA PRO A 226 4.22 -6.55 -5.27
C PRO A 226 2.91 -6.69 -4.48
N PHE A 227 2.67 -7.89 -3.95
CA PHE A 227 1.62 -8.09 -2.96
C PHE A 227 2.12 -7.63 -1.58
N GLU A 228 1.36 -6.76 -0.93
CA GLU A 228 1.76 -6.04 0.27
C GLU A 228 1.16 -6.65 1.54
N LEU A 229 1.53 -7.91 1.81
CA LEU A 229 1.00 -8.63 2.97
C LEU A 229 1.71 -8.20 4.26
N GLU A 230 3.04 -8.03 4.22
CA GLU A 230 3.87 -7.77 5.40
C GLU A 230 4.54 -6.41 5.31
N ASN A 231 4.96 -5.89 6.47
CA ASN A 231 5.53 -4.55 6.64
C ASN A 231 6.73 -4.27 5.72
N ASP A 232 7.54 -5.29 5.45
CA ASP A 232 8.76 -5.24 4.67
C ASP A 232 8.57 -5.78 3.25
N SER A 233 7.37 -6.24 2.87
CA SER A 233 7.12 -6.80 1.53
C SER A 233 7.52 -5.83 0.42
N LEU A 234 7.24 -4.53 0.59
CA LEU A 234 7.62 -3.50 -0.38
C LEU A 234 9.13 -3.23 -0.40
N SER A 235 9.78 -3.21 0.77
CA SER A 235 11.22 -2.96 0.85
C SER A 235 12.04 -4.15 0.35
N ILE A 236 11.59 -5.38 0.57
CA ILE A 236 12.16 -6.60 0.00
C ILE A 236 12.03 -6.58 -1.52
N ALA A 237 10.85 -6.24 -2.05
CA ALA A 237 10.64 -6.11 -3.49
C ALA A 237 11.60 -5.06 -4.11
N ALA A 238 11.75 -3.91 -3.45
CA ALA A 238 12.69 -2.86 -3.85
C ALA A 238 14.14 -3.37 -3.90
N LYS A 239 14.60 -4.02 -2.81
CA LYS A 239 15.97 -4.56 -2.71
C LYS A 239 16.25 -5.59 -3.81
N ARG A 240 15.31 -6.48 -4.10
CA ARG A 240 15.45 -7.49 -5.16
C ARG A 240 15.65 -6.85 -6.54
N LYS A 241 14.92 -5.77 -6.86
CA LYS A 241 15.10 -5.06 -8.14
C LYS A 241 16.41 -4.30 -8.19
N ILE A 242 16.82 -3.63 -7.12
CA ILE A 242 18.12 -2.96 -7.05
C ILE A 242 19.26 -3.97 -7.26
N GLN A 243 19.18 -5.14 -6.61
CA GLN A 243 20.16 -6.21 -6.78
C GLN A 243 20.16 -6.77 -8.22
N LYS A 244 18.99 -6.94 -8.85
CA LYS A 244 18.87 -7.40 -10.24
C LYS A 244 19.67 -6.52 -11.21
N TYR A 245 19.68 -5.20 -10.99
CA TYR A 245 20.33 -4.24 -11.88
C TYR A 245 21.70 -3.73 -11.39
N SER A 246 22.32 -4.42 -10.43
CA SER A 246 23.62 -4.01 -9.89
C SER A 246 24.73 -4.05 -10.93
N ASN A 247 24.68 -5.01 -11.86
CA ASN A 247 25.70 -5.18 -12.89
C ASN A 247 25.65 -4.04 -13.92
N GLU A 248 24.45 -3.66 -14.35
CA GLU A 248 24.21 -2.53 -15.23
C GLU A 248 24.67 -1.22 -14.59
N ALA A 249 24.40 -1.05 -13.29
CA ALA A 249 24.88 0.09 -12.53
C ALA A 249 26.41 0.12 -12.43
N ALA A 250 27.06 -1.04 -12.25
CA ALA A 250 28.52 -1.15 -12.24
C ALA A 250 29.14 -0.77 -13.61
N ILE A 251 28.54 -1.21 -14.71
CA ILE A 251 29.01 -0.89 -16.07
C ILE A 251 28.97 0.63 -16.33
N PHE A 252 27.87 1.31 -16.00
CA PHE A 252 27.81 2.76 -16.15
C PHE A 252 28.79 3.48 -15.20
N SER A 253 28.99 2.95 -14.00
CA SER A 253 29.97 3.51 -13.06
C SER A 253 31.40 3.40 -13.59
N GLN A 254 31.77 2.26 -14.20
CA GLN A 254 33.06 2.07 -14.87
C GLN A 254 33.26 3.02 -16.07
N GLN A 255 32.17 3.45 -16.72
CA GLN A 255 32.18 4.47 -17.78
C GLN A 255 32.27 5.92 -17.24
N GLY A 256 32.47 6.09 -15.93
CA GLY A 256 32.63 7.40 -15.28
C GLY A 256 31.32 8.11 -14.96
N TYR A 257 30.17 7.43 -14.99
CA TYR A 257 28.90 8.02 -14.58
C TYR A 257 28.66 7.85 -13.08
N LYS A 258 28.07 8.87 -12.45
CA LYS A 258 27.43 8.73 -11.13
C LYS A 258 26.08 8.05 -11.31
N VAL A 259 25.92 6.85 -10.76
CA VAL A 259 24.72 6.03 -10.97
C VAL A 259 23.81 6.04 -9.74
N TYR A 260 22.52 6.28 -9.97
CA TYR A 260 21.45 5.95 -9.04
C TYR A 260 20.74 4.69 -9.54
N ASN A 261 20.83 3.60 -8.78
CA ASN A 261 20.09 2.37 -9.04
C ASN A 261 18.99 2.24 -7.98
N GLY A 262 17.74 2.35 -8.43
CA GLY A 262 16.57 2.34 -7.55
C GLY A 262 15.40 1.56 -8.12
N SER A 263 14.30 1.59 -7.39
CA SER A 263 13.04 0.98 -7.81
C SER A 263 11.88 1.90 -7.48
N PHE A 264 10.77 1.69 -8.16
CA PHE A 264 9.51 2.40 -7.92
C PHE A 264 8.42 1.38 -7.60
N ILE A 265 8.00 1.34 -6.35
CA ILE A 265 7.18 0.26 -5.79
C ILE A 265 5.81 0.78 -5.41
N ILE A 266 4.76 0.15 -5.93
CA ILE A 266 3.38 0.40 -5.51
C ILE A 266 2.74 -0.95 -5.26
N GLY A 267 2.28 -1.23 -4.05
CA GLY A 267 1.64 -2.52 -3.82
C GLY A 267 0.27 -2.61 -4.50
N VAL A 268 -0.14 -3.83 -4.84
CA VAL A 268 -1.34 -4.07 -5.67
C VAL A 268 -2.68 -3.69 -5.02
N LEU A 269 -2.70 -3.47 -3.71
CA LEU A 269 -3.81 -2.94 -2.90
C LEU A 269 -3.56 -1.46 -2.52
N GLY A 270 -2.65 -0.78 -3.22
CA GLY A 270 -2.47 0.65 -3.20
C GLY A 270 -1.62 1.22 -2.05
N SER A 271 -0.70 0.46 -1.44
CA SER A 271 0.29 1.14 -0.56
C SER A 271 1.42 1.76 -1.37
N TRP A 272 1.77 2.96 -0.97
CA TRP A 272 2.90 3.70 -1.49
C TRP A 272 4.17 3.36 -0.71
N TYR A 273 5.23 2.99 -1.42
CA TYR A 273 6.54 2.78 -0.81
C TYR A 273 7.26 4.12 -0.58
N GLN A 274 7.71 4.37 0.66
CA GLN A 274 8.40 5.62 1.02
C GLN A 274 9.67 5.86 0.17
N GLY A 275 10.35 4.80 -0.26
CA GLY A 275 11.54 4.91 -1.11
C GLY A 275 11.27 5.49 -2.52
N ASN A 276 10.01 5.54 -2.97
CA ASN A 276 9.65 6.13 -4.26
C ASN A 276 10.04 7.61 -4.37
N GLN A 277 10.10 8.32 -3.24
CA GLN A 277 10.50 9.73 -3.24
C GLN A 277 11.93 9.92 -3.76
N ALA A 278 12.84 9.01 -3.41
CA ALA A 278 14.23 9.06 -3.88
C ALA A 278 14.31 8.79 -5.39
N ALA A 279 13.49 7.86 -5.91
CA ALA A 279 13.39 7.58 -7.34
C ALA A 279 12.88 8.80 -8.13
N LEU A 280 11.81 9.46 -7.65
CA LEU A 280 11.28 10.67 -8.30
C LEU A 280 12.30 11.81 -8.32
N ASN A 281 13.06 11.98 -7.25
CA ASN A 281 14.11 12.99 -7.16
C ASN A 281 15.28 12.67 -8.10
N ALA A 282 15.69 11.40 -8.21
CA ALA A 282 16.76 10.97 -9.11
C ALA A 282 16.41 11.18 -10.60
N LEU A 283 15.11 11.06 -10.93
CA LEU A 283 14.55 11.39 -12.24
C LEU A 283 14.39 12.91 -12.50
N ASP A 284 14.86 13.76 -11.59
CA ASP A 284 14.75 15.22 -11.62
C ASP A 284 13.28 15.73 -11.74
N ILE A 285 12.30 14.98 -11.23
CA ILE A 285 10.89 15.40 -11.25
C ILE A 285 10.67 16.42 -10.13
N SER A 286 10.24 17.64 -10.47
CA SER A 286 9.99 18.69 -9.46
C SER A 286 8.88 18.33 -8.47
N ARG A 287 8.99 18.79 -7.21
CA ARG A 287 7.93 18.58 -6.19
C ARG A 287 6.55 19.07 -6.62
N LYS A 288 6.49 20.19 -7.38
CA LYS A 288 5.22 20.71 -7.95
C LYS A 288 4.53 19.66 -8.83
N ARG A 289 5.30 18.97 -9.69
CA ARG A 289 4.80 17.90 -10.56
C ARG A 289 4.44 16.61 -9.81
N GLN A 290 5.03 16.39 -8.63
CA GLN A 290 4.75 15.22 -7.80
C GLN A 290 3.46 15.36 -6.96
N LYS A 291 2.96 16.59 -6.74
CA LYS A 291 1.91 16.91 -5.74
C LYS A 291 0.69 15.98 -5.78
N HIS A 292 0.25 15.55 -6.96
CA HIS A 292 -0.91 14.68 -7.15
C HIS A 292 -0.56 13.28 -7.67
N LEU A 293 0.72 13.03 -7.97
CA LEU A 293 1.17 11.80 -8.62
C LEU A 293 0.86 10.57 -7.76
N THR A 294 1.08 10.65 -6.45
CA THR A 294 0.83 9.52 -5.55
C THR A 294 -0.64 9.11 -5.54
N THR A 295 -1.57 10.05 -5.38
CA THR A 295 -3.01 9.74 -5.36
C THR A 295 -3.45 9.13 -6.69
N THR A 296 -3.00 9.69 -7.81
CA THR A 296 -3.33 9.18 -9.15
C THR A 296 -2.80 7.77 -9.37
N ILE A 297 -1.52 7.52 -9.08
CA ILE A 297 -0.90 6.19 -9.27
C ILE A 297 -1.55 5.15 -8.36
N VAL A 298 -1.77 5.48 -7.08
CA VAL A 298 -2.44 4.58 -6.13
C VAL A 298 -3.84 4.22 -6.65
N GLY A 299 -4.58 5.20 -7.13
CA GLY A 299 -5.91 5.01 -7.69
C GLY A 299 -5.90 4.09 -8.92
N GLU A 300 -5.01 4.34 -9.88
CA GLU A 300 -4.87 3.51 -11.08
C GLU A 300 -4.49 2.06 -10.76
N VAL A 301 -3.57 1.86 -9.81
CA VAL A 301 -3.18 0.51 -9.38
C VAL A 301 -4.36 -0.22 -8.77
N ILE A 302 -5.15 0.45 -7.92
CA ILE A 302 -6.37 -0.12 -7.34
C ILE A 302 -7.38 -0.49 -8.42
N GLU A 303 -7.62 0.40 -9.39
CA GLU A 303 -8.58 0.17 -10.48
C GLU A 303 -8.17 -0.99 -11.40
N ASN A 304 -6.88 -1.10 -11.72
CA ASN A 304 -6.36 -2.21 -12.49
C ASN A 304 -6.39 -3.52 -11.69
N SER A 305 -6.06 -3.52 -10.40
CA SER A 305 -6.17 -4.71 -9.54
C SER A 305 -7.62 -5.16 -9.37
N LYS A 306 -8.56 -4.22 -9.22
CA LYS A 306 -10.00 -4.48 -9.21
C LYS A 306 -10.44 -5.16 -10.51
N THR A 307 -9.97 -4.65 -11.64
CA THR A 307 -10.25 -5.22 -12.97
C THR A 307 -9.74 -6.66 -13.08
N ILE A 308 -8.49 -6.92 -12.68
CA ILE A 308 -7.93 -8.29 -12.64
C ILE A 308 -8.82 -9.20 -11.78
N PHE A 309 -9.19 -8.74 -10.58
CA PHE A 309 -10.03 -9.52 -9.67
C PHE A 309 -11.40 -9.84 -10.29
N TRP A 310 -12.13 -8.86 -10.83
CA TRP A 310 -13.45 -9.12 -11.37
C TRP A 310 -13.41 -9.96 -12.65
N ARG A 311 -12.41 -9.79 -13.51
CA ARG A 311 -12.17 -10.72 -14.62
C ARG A 311 -11.88 -12.13 -14.13
N HIS A 312 -11.13 -12.26 -13.05
CA HIS A 312 -10.89 -13.56 -12.43
C HIS A 312 -12.19 -14.22 -11.95
N ILE A 313 -13.07 -13.48 -11.30
CA ILE A 313 -14.33 -14.01 -10.75
C ILE A 313 -15.38 -14.26 -11.84
N LEU A 314 -15.64 -13.28 -12.70
CA LEU A 314 -16.76 -13.27 -13.65
C LEU A 314 -16.37 -13.72 -15.06
N GLY A 315 -15.08 -13.79 -15.38
CA GLY A 315 -14.59 -14.14 -16.71
C GLY A 315 -15.04 -13.11 -17.75
N ASP A 316 -15.46 -13.60 -18.91
CA ASP A 316 -15.89 -12.79 -20.05
C ASP A 316 -17.16 -11.97 -19.78
N LYS A 317 -17.90 -12.30 -18.71
CA LYS A 317 -19.05 -11.51 -18.26
C LYS A 317 -18.63 -10.14 -17.67
N TYR A 318 -17.37 -9.96 -17.30
CA TYR A 318 -16.88 -8.67 -16.83
C TYR A 318 -16.45 -7.79 -18.00
N GLN A 319 -17.30 -6.83 -18.34
CA GLN A 319 -17.02 -5.83 -19.36
C GLN A 319 -16.64 -4.51 -18.69
N LEU A 320 -15.54 -3.91 -19.16
CA LEU A 320 -15.22 -2.54 -18.81
C LEU A 320 -16.09 -1.62 -19.66
N THR A 321 -16.82 -0.71 -19.02
CA THR A 321 -17.43 0.40 -19.75
C THR A 321 -16.31 1.37 -20.13
N ASN A 322 -16.20 1.75 -21.40
CA ASN A 322 -15.07 2.51 -21.95
C ASN A 322 -14.95 3.97 -21.45
N ASN A 323 -15.66 4.39 -20.38
CA ASN A 323 -15.78 5.80 -20.00
C ASN A 323 -15.64 6.05 -18.50
N VAL A 324 -14.46 5.81 -17.92
CA VAL A 324 -14.11 6.43 -16.63
C VAL A 324 -12.64 6.80 -16.67
N TYR A 325 -12.32 8.09 -16.45
CA TYR A 325 -10.98 8.69 -16.41
C TYR A 325 -10.39 9.29 -17.71
N SER A 326 -11.21 9.98 -18.51
CA SER A 326 -10.76 11.25 -19.10
C SER A 326 -11.10 12.37 -18.12
N GLY A 327 -10.34 12.45 -17.02
CA GLY A 327 -10.34 13.66 -16.20
C GLY A 327 -9.60 14.74 -16.97
N THR A 328 -10.28 15.36 -17.93
CA THR A 328 -9.88 16.63 -18.51
C THR A 328 -9.80 17.59 -17.33
N VAL A 329 -8.61 18.15 -17.10
CA VAL A 329 -8.48 19.36 -16.29
C VAL A 329 -9.36 20.39 -16.98
N ILE A 330 -10.45 20.78 -16.32
CA ILE A 330 -11.21 21.96 -16.74
C ILE A 330 -10.25 23.12 -16.49
N ASP A 331 -9.90 23.83 -17.57
CA ASP A 331 -9.06 25.04 -17.55
C ASP A 331 -9.59 26.10 -16.59
#